data_AF-A1JJM6-F1
#
_entry.id   AF-A1JJM6-F1
#
_cell.length_a   1.000
_cell.length_b   1.000
_cell.length_c   1.000
_cell.angle_alpha   90.00
_cell.angle_beta   90.00
_cell.angle_gamma   90.00
#
_symmetry.space_group_name_H-M   'P 1'
#
loop_
_entity.id
_entity.type
_entity.pdbx_description
1 polymer ?
#
loop_
_entity_poly.entity_id
_entity_poly.type
_entity_poly.pdbx_seq_one_letter_code
_entity_poly.pdbx_strand_id
1 'polypeptide(L)'
;MAEFSNTRMRIASWLLIYLTAVQPLHPAIAVGFKGFNTLNQNNVAIISRGLNLHGEIRANQLDVILATNQVGYQNGDIQPLLSKETKPLIVLDTKELGGMYANSIRLISMEKANTVNAKNIVSHKGDIRFDVAGDIKGGYCSRVRRFQICQIGL
;
A
#
# COMPACT_ATOMS: atom_id res chain seq x y z
N MET A 1 -14.64 -26.00 56.53
CA MET A 1 -13.99 -24.83 55.89
C MET A 1 -14.27 -24.95 54.40
N ALA A 2 -14.93 -23.94 53.83
CA ALA A 2 -15.74 -24.04 52.63
C ALA A 2 -14.95 -24.05 51.31
N GLU A 3 -15.45 -24.89 50.42
CA GLU A 3 -15.16 -25.07 49.00
C GLU A 3 -15.42 -23.76 48.23
N PHE A 4 -14.36 -23.04 47.80
CA PHE A 4 -14.50 -21.79 47.07
C PHE A 4 -14.84 -22.04 45.59
N SER A 5 -16.14 -22.10 45.35
CA SER A 5 -16.83 -22.26 44.08
C SER A 5 -16.37 -21.31 42.97
N ASN A 6 -15.73 -21.97 42.00
CA ASN A 6 -15.59 -21.76 40.57
C ASN A 6 -16.68 -20.94 39.83
N THR A 7 -16.85 -19.65 40.14
CA THR A 7 -17.76 -18.75 39.39
C THR A 7 -17.09 -17.48 38.86
N ARG A 8 -15.94 -17.09 39.41
CA ARG A 8 -15.22 -15.85 39.01
C ARG A 8 -14.39 -15.97 37.73
N MET A 9 -14.13 -17.19 37.24
CA MET A 9 -13.24 -17.42 36.08
C MET A 9 -13.97 -17.40 34.73
N ARG A 10 -15.32 -17.48 34.71
CA ARG A 10 -16.11 -17.43 33.46
C ARG A 10 -16.29 -16.00 32.93
N ILE A 11 -16.41 -15.02 33.83
CA ILE A 11 -16.60 -13.61 33.47
C ILE A 11 -15.29 -12.98 32.98
N ALA A 12 -14.16 -13.34 33.61
CA ALA A 12 -12.83 -12.91 33.14
C ALA A 12 -12.50 -13.46 31.74
N SER A 13 -13.03 -14.64 31.40
CA SER A 13 -12.83 -15.28 30.09
C SER A 13 -13.57 -14.55 28.95
N TRP A 14 -14.75 -13.99 29.21
CA TRP A 14 -15.51 -13.22 28.20
C TRP A 14 -14.88 -11.86 27.87
N LEU A 15 -14.21 -11.23 28.85
CA LEU A 15 -13.56 -9.93 28.68
C LEU A 15 -12.24 -10.05 27.88
N LEU A 16 -11.54 -11.18 28.01
CA LEU A 16 -10.28 -11.43 27.30
C LEU A 16 -10.49 -11.67 25.78
N ILE A 17 -11.65 -12.21 25.39
CA ILE A 17 -11.99 -12.48 23.98
C ILE A 17 -12.27 -11.18 23.21
N TYR A 18 -12.79 -10.14 23.88
CA TYR A 18 -13.08 -8.87 23.22
C TYR A 18 -11.82 -8.03 22.97
N LEU A 19 -10.78 -8.18 23.79
CA LEU A 19 -9.53 -7.43 23.66
C LEU A 19 -8.64 -7.95 22.52
N THR A 20 -8.80 -9.21 22.13
CA THR A 20 -8.12 -9.82 20.97
C THR A 20 -8.93 -9.76 19.69
N ALA A 21 -10.16 -9.22 19.75
CA ALA A 21 -10.97 -8.94 18.58
C ALA A 21 -10.34 -7.78 17.81
N VAL A 22 -9.40 -8.15 16.93
CA VAL A 22 -9.18 -7.47 15.67
C VAL A 22 -8.71 -6.02 15.86
N GLN A 23 -7.41 -5.86 16.09
CA GLN A 23 -6.76 -4.72 15.44
C GLN A 23 -7.17 -4.80 13.97
N PRO A 24 -7.83 -3.78 13.39
CA PRO A 24 -8.11 -3.78 11.97
C PRO A 24 -6.76 -3.76 11.30
N LEU A 25 -6.30 -4.94 10.87
CA LEU A 25 -5.17 -5.08 9.99
C LEU A 25 -5.65 -4.41 8.72
N HIS A 26 -5.36 -3.12 8.56
CA HIS A 26 -5.67 -2.39 7.35
C HIS A 26 -5.20 -3.28 6.19
N PRO A 27 -6.03 -3.52 5.16
CA PRO A 27 -5.67 -4.43 4.08
C PRO A 27 -4.46 -3.86 3.34
N ALA A 28 -3.29 -4.24 3.82
CA ALA A 28 -1.99 -3.82 3.35
C ALA A 28 -1.35 -5.03 2.71
N ILE A 29 -1.07 -4.93 1.41
CA ILE A 29 -0.32 -5.97 0.70
C ILE A 29 1.13 -5.86 1.16
N ALA A 30 1.76 -6.98 1.52
CA ALA A 30 3.17 -7.00 1.86
C ALA A 30 3.94 -7.81 0.80
N VAL A 31 4.95 -7.19 0.20
CA VAL A 31 5.91 -7.88 -0.67
C VAL A 31 7.11 -8.27 0.18
N GLY A 32 7.32 -9.57 0.34
CA GLY A 32 8.42 -10.13 1.14
C GLY A 32 9.81 -9.95 0.51
N PHE A 33 10.84 -10.42 1.21
CA PHE A 33 12.25 -10.27 0.82
C PHE A 33 12.64 -10.93 -0.51
N LYS A 34 11.93 -11.98 -0.94
CA LYS A 34 12.13 -12.59 -2.26
C LYS A 34 11.76 -11.65 -3.42
N GLY A 35 11.10 -10.54 -3.10
CA GLY A 35 10.61 -9.60 -4.09
C GLY A 35 9.43 -10.16 -4.88
N PHE A 36 9.05 -9.42 -5.92
CA PHE A 36 7.99 -9.80 -6.85
C PHE A 36 8.52 -9.68 -8.27
N ASN A 37 8.84 -10.82 -8.90
CA ASN A 37 9.34 -10.85 -10.26
C ASN A 37 8.23 -11.22 -11.23
N THR A 38 7.86 -10.26 -12.07
CA THR A 38 6.81 -10.35 -13.08
C THR A 38 7.31 -9.87 -14.44
N LEU A 39 8.61 -10.03 -14.72
CA LEU A 39 9.18 -9.73 -16.04
C LEU A 39 8.57 -10.57 -17.17
N ASN A 40 7.93 -11.70 -16.85
CA ASN A 40 7.17 -12.50 -17.80
C ASN A 40 5.75 -11.95 -18.07
N GLN A 41 5.28 -11.01 -17.26
CA GLN A 41 4.00 -10.35 -17.45
C GLN A 41 4.20 -8.97 -18.10
N ASN A 42 3.32 -8.63 -19.03
CA ASN A 42 3.38 -7.34 -19.73
C ASN A 42 2.88 -6.20 -18.84
N ASN A 43 1.81 -6.43 -18.06
CA ASN A 43 1.22 -5.42 -17.21
C ASN A 43 0.83 -5.99 -15.84
N VAL A 44 1.26 -5.32 -14.77
CA VAL A 44 1.00 -5.71 -13.38
C VAL A 44 0.38 -4.53 -12.65
N ALA A 45 -0.80 -4.74 -12.09
CA ALA A 45 -1.47 -3.77 -11.25
C ALA A 45 -1.57 -4.31 -9.81
N ILE A 46 -1.08 -3.53 -8.84
CA ILE A 46 -1.25 -3.78 -7.41
C ILE A 46 -2.29 -2.79 -6.91
N ILE A 47 -3.40 -3.31 -6.40
CA ILE A 47 -4.53 -2.51 -5.93
C ILE A 47 -4.73 -2.84 -4.45
N SER A 48 -4.42 -1.91 -3.58
CA SER A 48 -4.54 -2.11 -2.13
C SER A 48 -4.77 -0.80 -1.39
N ARG A 49 -5.23 -0.88 -0.13
CA ARG A 49 -5.31 0.32 0.70
C ARG A 49 -3.92 0.77 1.15
N GLY A 50 -3.08 -0.18 1.53
CA GLY A 50 -1.66 0.04 1.83
C GLY A 50 -0.77 -1.00 1.14
N LEU A 51 0.50 -0.67 0.95
CA LEU A 51 1.51 -1.55 0.36
C LEU A 51 2.80 -1.41 1.16
N ASN A 52 3.27 -2.52 1.71
CA ASN A 52 4.53 -2.59 2.42
C ASN A 52 5.53 -3.39 1.60
N LEU A 53 6.63 -2.74 1.24
CA LEU A 53 7.64 -3.25 0.33
C LEU A 53 8.92 -3.55 1.09
N HIS A 54 9.16 -4.84 1.36
CA HIS A 54 10.40 -5.30 2.00
C HIS A 54 11.44 -5.79 0.99
N GLY A 55 11.01 -6.26 -0.19
CA GLY A 55 11.88 -6.72 -1.28
C GLY A 55 11.74 -5.90 -2.57
N GLU A 56 12.46 -6.32 -3.61
CA GLU A 56 12.42 -5.68 -4.93
C GLU A 56 11.24 -6.14 -5.78
N ILE A 57 10.50 -5.21 -6.38
CA ILE A 57 9.52 -5.52 -7.43
C ILE A 57 10.21 -5.34 -8.77
N ARG A 58 10.19 -6.38 -9.61
CA ARG A 58 10.65 -6.34 -11.00
C ARG A 58 9.47 -6.60 -11.94
N ALA A 59 9.13 -5.64 -12.78
CA ALA A 59 8.01 -5.75 -13.73
C ALA A 59 8.31 -5.07 -15.06
N ASN A 60 7.59 -5.39 -16.14
CA ASN A 60 7.65 -4.55 -17.35
C ASN A 60 6.87 -3.25 -17.11
N GLN A 61 5.56 -3.36 -16.86
CA GLN A 61 4.73 -2.22 -16.51
C GLN A 61 4.13 -2.46 -15.12
N LEU A 62 4.35 -1.51 -14.22
CA LEU A 62 3.92 -1.57 -12.83
C LEU A 62 2.96 -0.41 -12.52
N ASP A 63 1.71 -0.77 -12.24
CA ASP A 63 0.66 0.13 -11.81
C ASP A 63 0.38 -0.11 -10.32
N VAL A 64 0.59 0.89 -9.47
CA VAL A 64 0.42 0.81 -8.02
C VAL A 64 -0.71 1.75 -7.63
N ILE A 65 -1.87 1.19 -7.34
CA ILE A 65 -3.09 1.90 -6.99
C ILE A 65 -3.30 1.73 -5.48
N LEU A 66 -3.11 2.80 -4.74
CA LEU A 66 -3.16 2.86 -3.28
C LEU A 66 -4.29 3.76 -2.81
N ALA A 67 -4.72 3.62 -1.55
CA ALA A 67 -5.92 4.24 -0.98
C ALA A 67 -7.21 3.43 -1.18
N THR A 68 -8.30 3.94 -0.64
CA THR A 68 -9.64 3.42 -0.94
C THR A 68 -10.06 3.91 -2.33
N ASN A 69 -9.79 3.10 -3.35
CA ASN A 69 -10.28 3.36 -4.71
C ASN A 69 -11.30 2.30 -5.10
N GLN A 70 -12.42 2.71 -5.67
CA GLN A 70 -13.34 1.81 -6.33
C GLN A 70 -12.81 1.56 -7.74
N VAL A 71 -12.45 0.31 -8.03
CA VAL A 71 -12.03 -0.09 -9.38
C VAL A 71 -13.20 -0.82 -10.01
N GLY A 72 -13.81 -0.20 -11.01
CA GLY A 72 -14.93 -0.80 -11.75
C GLY A 72 -14.45 -2.00 -12.56
N TYR A 73 -14.93 -3.20 -12.23
CA TYR A 73 -14.54 -4.45 -12.91
C TYR A 73 -14.83 -4.45 -14.42
N GLN A 74 -15.83 -3.68 -14.87
CA GLN A 74 -16.26 -3.67 -16.28
C GLN A 74 -15.40 -2.77 -17.18
N ASN A 75 -14.88 -1.65 -16.65
CA ASN A 75 -14.18 -0.63 -17.45
C ASN A 75 -12.78 -0.28 -16.92
N GLY A 76 -12.39 -0.81 -15.77
CA GLY A 76 -11.14 -0.41 -15.10
C GLY A 76 -11.14 1.03 -14.58
N ASP A 77 -12.32 1.67 -14.49
CA ASP A 77 -12.48 3.04 -14.01
C ASP A 77 -12.05 3.10 -12.53
N ILE A 78 -11.08 3.98 -12.23
CA ILE A 78 -10.54 4.16 -10.87
C ILE A 78 -11.20 5.40 -10.29
N GLN A 79 -12.16 5.21 -9.39
CA GLN A 79 -12.78 6.32 -8.67
C GLN A 79 -12.23 6.41 -7.25
N PRO A 80 -11.75 7.58 -6.82
CA PRO A 80 -11.37 7.78 -5.44
C PRO A 80 -12.63 7.69 -4.56
N LEU A 81 -12.64 6.73 -3.63
CA LEU A 81 -13.63 6.72 -2.57
C LEU A 81 -13.04 7.47 -1.38
N LEU A 82 -13.74 8.49 -0.92
CA LEU A 82 -13.39 9.21 0.30
C LEU A 82 -13.48 8.24 1.49
N SER A 83 -12.34 7.77 1.99
CA SER A 83 -12.27 7.11 3.27
C SER A 83 -12.62 8.13 4.36
N LYS A 84 -13.47 7.75 5.32
CA LYS A 84 -13.79 8.56 6.51
C LYS A 84 -12.67 8.53 7.57
N GLU A 85 -11.53 7.94 7.21
CA GLU A 85 -10.36 7.76 8.06
C GLU A 85 -9.51 9.04 8.00
N THR A 86 -9.68 9.91 8.99
CA THR A 86 -8.99 11.21 9.10
C THR A 86 -7.53 11.08 9.56
N LYS A 87 -7.02 9.85 9.75
CA LYS A 87 -5.68 9.62 10.26
C LYS A 87 -4.69 9.49 9.10
N PRO A 88 -3.52 10.14 9.15
CA PRO A 88 -2.50 9.95 8.13
C PRO A 88 -2.10 8.48 8.07
N LEU A 89 -2.43 7.80 6.97
CA LEU A 89 -2.08 6.41 6.77
C LEU A 89 -0.88 6.35 5.82
N ILE A 90 0.16 5.64 6.22
CA ILE A 90 1.26 5.33 5.31
C ILE A 90 0.74 4.23 4.38
N VAL A 91 0.43 4.61 3.14
CA VAL A 91 -0.14 3.70 2.15
C VAL A 91 0.92 3.04 1.27
N LEU A 92 2.12 3.60 1.23
CA LEU A 92 3.28 2.94 0.66
C LEU A 92 4.42 3.07 1.64
N ASP A 93 5.04 1.96 2.01
CA ASP A 93 6.29 1.98 2.76
C ASP A 93 7.29 1.04 2.12
N THR A 94 8.26 1.60 1.39
CA THR A 94 9.42 0.85 0.90
C THR A 94 10.52 0.88 1.97
N LYS A 95 10.86 -0.29 2.53
CA LYS A 95 12.02 -0.43 3.42
C LYS A 95 13.33 -0.36 2.64
N GLU A 96 14.45 -0.23 3.36
CA GLU A 96 15.80 -0.05 2.78
C GLU A 96 16.26 -1.17 1.84
N LEU A 97 15.74 -2.40 2.02
CA LEU A 97 16.03 -3.55 1.14
C LEU A 97 15.03 -3.68 -0.03
N GLY A 98 14.00 -2.84 -0.07
CA GLY A 98 12.93 -2.88 -1.05
C GLY A 98 12.98 -1.74 -2.05
N GLY A 99 12.49 -1.99 -3.26
CA GLY A 99 12.47 -1.00 -4.34
C GLY A 99 11.58 -1.42 -5.50
N MET A 100 11.23 -0.46 -6.36
CA MET A 100 10.42 -0.69 -7.55
C MET A 100 11.28 -0.53 -8.80
N TYR A 101 11.42 -1.61 -9.55
CA TYR A 101 12.22 -1.69 -10.77
C TYR A 101 11.33 -2.11 -11.92
N ALA A 102 10.93 -1.17 -12.77
CA ALA A 102 10.13 -1.52 -13.94
C ALA A 102 10.59 -0.83 -15.21
N ASN A 103 10.01 -1.18 -16.36
CA ASN A 103 10.17 -0.36 -17.54
C ASN A 103 9.33 0.91 -17.38
N SER A 104 8.05 0.80 -17.03
CA SER A 104 7.17 1.93 -16.75
C SER A 104 6.51 1.77 -15.38
N ILE A 105 6.45 2.85 -14.60
CA ILE A 105 5.86 2.87 -13.25
C ILE A 105 4.76 3.93 -13.22
N ARG A 106 3.57 3.55 -12.74
CA ARG A 106 2.49 4.49 -12.45
C ARG A 106 2.02 4.26 -11.02
N LEU A 107 2.09 5.27 -10.19
CA LEU A 107 1.54 5.23 -8.84
C LEU A 107 0.33 6.16 -8.78
N ILE A 108 -0.78 5.68 -8.25
CA ILE A 108 -2.03 6.42 -8.09
C ILE A 108 -2.44 6.34 -6.61
N SER A 109 -2.53 7.48 -5.92
CA SER A 109 -3.04 7.58 -4.56
C SER A 109 -3.83 8.87 -4.39
N MET A 110 -5.15 8.78 -4.52
CA MET A 110 -6.02 9.95 -4.64
C MET A 110 -6.59 10.44 -3.30
N GLU A 111 -5.99 10.07 -2.18
CA GLU A 111 -6.49 10.42 -0.85
C GLU A 111 -5.50 11.35 -0.12
N LYS A 112 -6.00 12.50 0.36
CA LYS A 112 -5.19 13.58 0.94
C LYS A 112 -4.48 13.20 2.23
N ALA A 113 -5.05 12.30 3.02
CA ALA A 113 -4.44 11.84 4.28
C ALA A 113 -3.29 10.83 4.05
N ASN A 114 -3.05 10.40 2.81
CA ASN A 114 -2.09 9.34 2.56
C ASN A 114 -0.67 9.87 2.44
N THR A 115 0.26 9.12 3.01
CA THR A 115 1.70 9.34 2.81
C THR A 115 2.29 8.18 2.02
N VAL A 116 2.99 8.53 0.95
CA VAL A 116 3.69 7.57 0.07
C VAL A 116 5.17 7.62 0.38
N ASN A 117 5.72 6.59 1.02
CA ASN A 117 7.15 6.44 1.25
C ASN A 117 7.81 5.54 0.20
N ALA A 118 8.50 6.14 -0.76
CA ALA A 118 9.10 5.44 -1.88
C ALA A 118 10.59 5.82 -2.05
N LYS A 119 11.48 5.05 -1.42
CA LYS A 119 12.93 5.34 -1.34
C LYS A 119 13.73 5.00 -2.60
N ASN A 120 13.36 3.93 -3.30
CA ASN A 120 14.18 3.39 -4.40
C ASN A 120 13.30 3.00 -5.59
N ILE A 121 13.28 3.86 -6.61
CA ILE A 121 12.38 3.74 -7.76
C ILE A 121 13.20 3.92 -9.03
N VAL A 122 13.26 2.87 -9.84
CA VAL A 122 14.11 2.82 -11.04
C VAL A 122 13.28 2.41 -12.24
N SER A 123 13.34 3.24 -13.28
CA SER A 123 12.72 2.95 -14.57
C SER A 123 13.77 2.78 -15.66
N HIS A 124 13.73 1.65 -16.36
CA HIS A 124 14.75 1.28 -17.34
C HIS A 124 14.44 1.74 -18.77
N LYS A 125 13.16 1.81 -19.17
CA LYS A 125 12.76 2.10 -20.56
C LYS A 125 11.68 3.16 -20.73
N GLY A 126 10.82 3.32 -19.72
CA GLY A 126 9.55 4.05 -19.82
C GLY A 126 9.47 5.26 -18.89
N ASP A 127 8.23 5.65 -18.60
CA ASP A 127 7.96 6.77 -17.71
C ASP A 127 7.63 6.32 -16.28
N ILE A 128 7.99 7.14 -15.30
CA ILE A 128 7.53 7.08 -13.91
C ILE A 128 6.53 8.21 -13.69
N ARG A 129 5.26 7.89 -13.50
CA ARG A 129 4.20 8.85 -13.18
C ARG A 129 3.75 8.66 -11.74
N PHE A 130 3.80 9.72 -10.95
CA PHE A 130 3.22 9.74 -9.60
C PHE A 130 1.99 10.63 -9.61
N ASP A 131 0.83 10.02 -9.44
CA ASP A 131 -0.44 10.70 -9.23
C ASP A 131 -0.81 10.54 -7.76
N VAL A 132 -0.53 11.56 -6.96
CA VAL A 132 -0.77 11.51 -5.50
C VAL A 132 -1.44 12.80 -5.06
N ALA A 133 -2.58 12.68 -4.39
CA ALA A 133 -3.28 13.81 -3.78
C ALA A 133 -2.75 14.16 -2.37
N GLY A 134 -2.12 13.19 -1.70
CA GLY A 134 -1.50 13.33 -0.38
C GLY A 134 0.00 13.70 -0.42
N ASP A 135 0.72 13.33 0.63
CA ASP A 135 2.15 13.65 0.80
C ASP A 135 3.03 12.53 0.21
N ILE A 136 4.07 12.91 -0.54
CA ILE A 136 5.06 11.97 -1.08
C ILE A 136 6.40 12.21 -0.37
N LYS A 137 6.93 11.17 0.26
CA LYS A 137 8.25 11.14 0.88
C LYS A 137 9.08 10.09 0.15
N GLY A 138 10.04 10.48 -0.68
CA GLY A 138 10.67 9.47 -1.53
C GLY A 138 12.02 9.86 -2.09
N GLY A 139 12.92 8.87 -2.12
CA GLY A 139 14.32 8.96 -2.48
C GLY A 139 14.60 8.52 -3.92
N TYR A 140 15.80 8.89 -4.38
CA TYR A 140 16.47 8.52 -5.64
C TYR A 140 15.58 7.88 -6.72
N CYS A 141 15.04 8.73 -7.60
CA CYS A 141 14.41 8.30 -8.84
C CYS A 141 15.43 8.35 -9.98
N SER A 142 15.85 7.19 -10.50
CA SER A 142 16.66 7.12 -11.71
C SER A 142 15.76 6.85 -12.92
N ARG A 143 15.58 7.86 -13.79
CA ARG A 143 14.77 7.76 -15.00
C ARG A 143 15.56 8.08 -16.27
N VAL A 144 15.31 7.29 -17.31
CA VAL A 144 16.00 7.37 -18.62
C VAL A 144 15.39 8.40 -19.57
N ARG A 145 14.13 8.86 -19.39
CA ARG A 145 13.46 9.77 -20.36
C ARG A 145 12.82 11.05 -19.79
N ARG A 146 11.69 10.98 -19.08
CA ARG A 146 11.06 12.15 -18.40
C ARG A 146 11.09 11.98 -16.86
N PHE A 147 10.51 12.85 -16.05
CA PHE A 147 10.04 12.57 -14.67
C PHE A 147 8.76 13.39 -14.49
N GLN A 148 7.63 12.79 -14.08
CA GLN A 148 6.35 13.52 -14.00
C GLN A 148 5.66 13.18 -12.69
N ILE A 149 5.61 14.16 -11.80
CA ILE A 149 4.76 14.15 -10.62
C ILE A 149 3.52 14.96 -11.00
N CYS A 150 2.36 14.32 -10.94
CA CYS A 150 1.06 14.95 -11.06
C CYS A 150 0.47 14.97 -9.65
N GLN A 151 0.76 16.03 -8.89
CA GLN A 151 0.13 16.20 -7.60
C GLN A 151 -1.24 16.84 -7.83
N ILE A 152 -2.32 16.10 -7.59
CA ILE A 152 -3.68 16.63 -7.69
C ILE A 152 -3.94 17.43 -6.42
N GLY A 153 -3.42 18.66 -6.40
CA GLY A 153 -3.72 19.65 -5.36
C GLY A 153 -5.17 20.10 -5.50
N LEU A 154 -5.98 19.81 -4.48
CA LEU A 154 -7.27 20.45 -4.23
C LEU A 154 -7.07 21.50 -3.15
#